data_AF-A0A6I5R362-F1
#
_entry.id   AF-A0A6I5R362-F1
#
_cell.length_a   1.000
_cell.length_b   1.000
_cell.length_c   1.000
_cell.angle_alpha   90.00
_cell.angle_beta   90.00
_cell.angle_gamma   90.00
#
_symmetry.space_group_name_H-M   'P 1'
#
loop_
_entity.id
_entity.type
_entity.pdbx_description
1 polymer ?
#
loop_
_entity_poly.entity_id
_entity_poly.type
_entity_poly.pdbx_seq_one_letter_code
_entity_poly.pdbx_strand_id
1 'polypeptide(L)' 'MTILKEVSTYAPGLGDRIKAARERDERPLHEIASAAGMSSQNWYRIEKERQTLPVETLRLIEQVLEVDFGVSFEEDAAND' A
#
# COMPACT_ATOMS: atom_id res chain seq x y z
N MET A 1 -28.90 7.62 10.20
CA MET A 1 -28.55 6.91 8.95
C MET A 1 -27.15 7.33 8.58
N THR A 2 -26.24 6.38 8.35
CA THR A 2 -24.85 6.67 8.02
C THR A 2 -24.66 6.52 6.52
N ILE A 3 -24.00 7.47 5.88
CA ILE A 3 -23.66 7.47 4.45
C ILE A 3 -22.14 7.33 4.34
N LEU A 4 -21.66 6.43 3.48
CA LEU A 4 -20.24 6.20 3.18
C LEU A 4 -19.99 6.56 1.71
N LYS A 5 -18.88 7.25 1.44
CA LYS A 5 -18.34 7.51 0.09
C LYS A 5 -16.96 6.87 0.02
N GLU A 6 -16.75 6.01 -0.98
CA GLU A 6 -15.44 5.40 -1.27
C GLU A 6 -14.81 6.11 -2.48
N VAL A 7 -13.55 6.51 -2.36
CA VAL A 7 -12.75 7.07 -3.46
C VAL A 7 -11.66 6.06 -3.79
N SER A 8 -11.49 5.74 -5.07
CA SER A 8 -10.44 4.86 -5.55
C SER A 8 -9.63 5.56 -6.64
N THR A 9 -8.33 5.25 -6.70
CA THR A 9 -7.42 5.69 -7.75
C THR A 9 -6.72 4.49 -8.36
N TYR A 10 -6.32 4.60 -9.62
CA TYR A 10 -5.60 3.56 -10.32
C TYR A 10 -4.09 3.85 -10.30
N ALA A 11 -3.33 2.96 -9.67
CA ALA A 11 -1.88 3.07 -9.53
C ALA A 11 -1.17 1.86 -10.16
N PRO A 12 -1.06 1.79 -11.50
CA PRO A 12 -0.44 0.67 -12.18
C PRO A 12 1.06 0.57 -11.89
N GLY A 13 1.57 -0.65 -11.69
CA GLY A 13 2.98 -0.90 -11.40
C GLY A 13 3.38 -0.60 -9.95
N LEU A 14 2.43 -0.25 -9.09
CA LEU A 14 2.68 -0.07 -7.66
C LEU A 14 3.17 -1.37 -7.01
N GLY A 15 2.64 -2.53 -7.41
CA GLY A 15 3.04 -3.83 -6.89
C GLY A 15 4.53 -4.11 -7.14
N ASP A 16 5.02 -3.83 -8.36
CA ASP A 16 6.43 -3.98 -8.71
C ASP A 16 7.33 -2.99 -7.95
N ARG A 17 6.86 -1.76 -7.73
CA ARG A 17 7.59 -0.76 -6.94
C ARG A 17 7.71 -1.18 -5.47
N ILE A 18 6.63 -1.69 -4.88
CA ILE A 18 6.62 -2.25 -3.51
C ILE A 18 7.59 -3.44 -3.42
N LYS A 19 7.53 -4.35 -4.40
CA LYS A 19 8.43 -5.50 -4.47
C LYS A 19 9.90 -5.06 -4.53
N ALA A 20 10.23 -4.10 -5.39
CA ALA A 20 11.58 -3.60 -5.52
C ALA A 20 12.08 -2.89 -4.24
N ALA A 21 11.21 -2.21 -3.50
CA ALA A 21 11.54 -1.64 -2.19
C ALA A 21 11.81 -2.75 -1.16
N ARG A 22 10.92 -3.75 -1.07
CA ARG A 22 11.11 -4.92 -0.20
C ARG A 22 12.42 -5.66 -0.49
N GLU A 23 12.78 -5.84 -1.75
CA GLU A 23 13.99 -6.60 -2.13
C GLU A 23 15.30 -5.87 -1.79
N ARG A 24 15.25 -4.57 -1.50
CA ARG A 24 16.38 -3.80 -0.96
C ARG A 24 16.46 -3.86 0.56
N ASP A 25 15.40 -4.30 1.22
CA ASP A 25 15.35 -4.49 2.66
C ASP A 25 16.06 -5.79 3.03
N GLU A 26 16.91 -5.75 4.05
CA GLU A 26 17.66 -6.92 4.51
C GLU A 26 16.80 -7.90 5.32
N ARG A 27 15.65 -7.44 5.82
CA ARG A 27 14.74 -8.27 6.60
C ARG A 27 14.03 -9.30 5.71
N PRO A 28 13.75 -10.51 6.22
CA PRO A 28 12.98 -11.49 5.47
C PRO A 28 11.52 -11.04 5.29
N LEU A 29 10.89 -11.41 4.16
CA LEU A 29 9.52 -11.02 3.81
C LEU A 29 8.51 -11.19 4.94
N HIS A 30 8.59 -12.26 5.72
CA HIS A 30 7.62 -12.54 6.78
C HIS A 30 7.70 -11.52 7.92
N GLU A 31 8.89 -10.99 8.24
CA GLU A 31 9.06 -9.93 9.23
C GLU A 31 8.52 -8.60 8.69
N ILE A 32 8.82 -8.25 7.43
CA ILE A 32 8.32 -7.04 6.77
C ILE A 32 6.78 -7.07 6.71
N ALA A 33 6.21 -8.18 6.26
CA ALA A 33 4.76 -8.33 6.19
C ALA A 33 4.10 -8.23 7.56
N SER A 34 4.70 -8.87 8.59
CA SER A 34 4.22 -8.80 9.97
C SER A 34 4.30 -7.38 10.52
N ALA A 35 5.36 -6.63 10.24
CA ALA A 35 5.51 -5.24 10.66
C ALA A 35 4.46 -4.32 10.00
N ALA A 36 4.04 -4.65 8.78
CA ALA A 36 2.93 -3.97 8.09
C ALA A 36 1.54 -4.54 8.46
N GLY A 37 1.45 -5.39 9.48
CA GLY A 37 0.19 -5.92 10.01
C GLY A 37 -0.50 -6.96 9.11
N MET A 38 0.25 -7.70 8.27
CA MET A 38 -0.33 -8.66 7.33
C MET A 38 0.46 -9.96 7.18
N SER A 39 -0.15 -10.96 6.56
CA SER A 39 0.54 -12.21 6.20
C SER A 39 1.40 -12.06 4.95
N SER A 40 2.44 -12.89 4.83
CA SER A 40 3.28 -12.96 3.62
C SER A 40 2.47 -13.32 2.37
N GLN A 41 1.41 -14.11 2.51
CA GLN A 41 0.51 -14.42 1.39
C GLN A 41 -0.27 -13.19 0.94
N ASN A 42 -0.74 -12.35 1.87
CA ASN A 42 -1.39 -11.09 1.53
C ASN A 42 -0.42 -10.17 0.78
N TRP A 43 0.81 -10.03 1.29
CA TRP A 43 1.87 -9.25 0.67
C TRP A 43 2.11 -9.67 -0.79
N TYR A 44 2.26 -10.97 -1.07
CA TYR A 44 2.44 -11.46 -2.45
C TYR A 44 1.26 -11.13 -3.38
N ARG A 45 0.03 -11.01 -2.87
CA ARG A 45 -1.11 -10.58 -3.69
C ARG A 45 -1.03 -9.09 -4.02
N ILE A 46 -0.52 -8.27 -3.09
CA ILE A 46 -0.26 -6.84 -3.31
C ILE A 46 0.81 -6.67 -4.40
N GLU A 47 1.96 -7.35 -4.27
CA GLU A 47 3.04 -7.26 -5.26
C GLU A 47 2.61 -7.70 -6.66
N LYS A 48 1.68 -8.64 -6.76
CA LYS A 48 1.13 -9.13 -8.04
C LYS A 48 -0.07 -8.31 -8.54
N GLU A 49 -0.46 -7.26 -7.82
CA GLU A 49 -1.62 -6.41 -8.12
C GLU A 49 -2.93 -7.21 -8.31
N ARG A 50 -3.12 -8.27 -7.52
CA ARG A 50 -4.30 -9.17 -7.62
C ARG A 50 -5.44 -8.79 -6.68
N GLN A 51 -5.38 -7.61 -6.09
CA GLN A 51 -6.39 -7.08 -5.17
C GLN A 51 -6.34 -5.56 -5.12
N THR A 52 -7.40 -4.94 -4.63
CA THR A 52 -7.36 -3.55 -4.18
C THR A 52 -6.54 -3.43 -2.90
N LEU A 53 -5.84 -2.30 -2.76
CA LEU A 53 -5.01 -2.00 -1.59
C LEU A 53 -5.64 -0.81 -0.84
N PRO A 54 -6.15 -1.00 0.40
CA PRO A 54 -6.61 0.11 1.21
C PRO A 54 -5.47 1.13 1.44
N VAL A 55 -5.79 2.42 1.44
CA VAL A 55 -4.79 3.48 1.59
C VAL A 55 -4.03 3.36 2.91
N GLU A 56 -4.71 2.97 3.98
CA GLU A 56 -4.10 2.75 5.30
C GLU A 56 -3.06 1.63 5.25
N THR A 57 -3.35 0.57 4.48
CA THR A 57 -2.40 -0.53 4.27
C THR A 57 -1.21 -0.07 3.44
N LEU A 58 -1.43 0.77 2.42
CA LEU A 58 -0.32 1.37 1.66
C LEU A 58 0.57 2.24 2.57
N ARG A 59 -0.02 3.08 3.44
CA ARG A 59 0.76 3.91 4.38
C ARG A 59 1.58 3.09 5.37
N LEU A 60 1.06 1.95 5.84
CA LEU A 60 1.82 1.03 6.69
C LEU A 60 3.00 0.41 5.93
N ILE A 61 2.80 0.02 4.66
CA ILE A 61 3.89 -0.50 3.81
C ILE A 61 4.98 0.58 3.62
N GLU A 62 4.58 1.82 3.31
CA GLU A 62 5.47 2.96 3.16
C GLU A 62 6.28 3.23 4.43
N GLN A 63 5.62 3.20 5.59
CA GLN A 63 6.29 3.37 6.88
C GLN A 63 7.28 2.25 7.17
N VAL A 64 6.90 0.98 6.93
CA VAL A 64 7.76 -0.18 7.22
C VAL A 64 8.98 -0.22 6.30
N LEU A 65 8.81 0.13 5.03
CA LEU A 65 9.87 0.14 4.03
C LEU A 65 10.65 1.46 3.99
N GLU A 66 10.22 2.49 4.72
CA GLU A 66 10.77 3.85 4.70
C GLU A 66 10.82 4.45 3.27
N VAL A 67 9.76 4.23 2.49
CA VAL A 67 9.64 4.67 1.09
C VAL A 67 8.29 5.33 0.86
N ASP A 68 8.26 6.46 0.16
CA ASP A 68 7.03 7.08 -0.36
C ASP A 68 6.76 6.59 -1.80
N PHE A 69 5.58 5.99 -2.04
CA PHE A 69 5.17 5.55 -3.37
C PHE A 69 4.41 6.62 -4.17
N GLY A 70 4.19 7.81 -3.59
CA GLY A 70 3.64 8.97 -4.28
C GLY A 70 2.19 8.81 -4.71
N VAL A 71 1.44 7.89 -4.07
CA VAL A 71 -0.01 7.73 -4.33
C VAL A 71 -0.75 8.78 -3.52
N SER A 72 -1.44 9.70 -4.20
CA SER A 72 -2.30 10.72 -3.61
C SER A 72 -3.76 10.53 -4.04
N PHE A 73 -4.67 11.02 -3.21
CA PHE A 73 -6.10 11.08 -3.49
C PHE A 73 -6.45 12.56 -3.55
N GLU A 74 -6.69 13.09 -4.75
CA GLU A 74 -7.05 14.50 -4.95
C GLU A 74 -8.51 14.73 -4.50
N GLU A 75 -8.78 14.79 -3.19
CA GLU A 75 -10.06 15.30 -2.66
C GLU A 75 -9.88 16.12 -1.35
N ASP A 76 -8.73 16.78 -1.14
CA ASP A 76 -8.57 17.81 -0.09
C ASP A 76 -8.64 19.26 -0.65
N ALA A 77 -9.00 19.44 -1.92
CA ALA A 77 -9.07 20.75 -2.58
C ALA A 77 -10.42 20.99 -3.24
N ALA A 78 -11.45 21.29 -2.44
CA ALA A 78 -12.53 22.25 -2.75
C ALA A 78 -13.67 22.12 -1.74
N ASN A 79 -13.58 22.86 -0.64
CA ASN A 79 -14.77 23.46 -0.03
C ASN A 79 -14.35 24.72 0.74
N ASP A 80 -14.09 25.78 -0.04
CA ASP A 80 -14.10 27.16 0.42
C ASP A 80 -15.55 27.69 0.34
#